data_AF-A0A6M0IWM5-F1
#
_entry.id   AF-A0A6M0IWM5-F1
#
_cell.length_a   1.000
_cell.length_b   1.000
_cell.length_c   1.000
_cell.angle_alpha   90.00
_cell.angle_beta   90.00
_cell.angle_gamma   90.00
#
_symmetry.space_group_name_H-M   'P 1'
#
loop_
_entity.id
_entity.type
_entity.pdbx_description
1 polymer ?
#
loop_
_entity_poly.entity_id
_entity_poly.type
_entity_poly.pdbx_seq_one_letter_code
_entity_poly.pdbx_strand_id
1 'polypeptide(L)'
;MAEFFSTYESPIVYMVLEALLGLSLYLPLMAGQLSLASPGFYALGGYIAAILSTKVFPSSNNLFPIPLLLLEMLIAGLISGILAVIVGIPALRLRGIYLAIATIAFVEVLRVVSLNLDITGGAVGIFGIPQPFQSQIEYLWIAVPLLLVSMVLFYRLERIRTGRAFIAIREDELAASAMGINPTYYKVLAFTLGAMLAGIVGVISAHFLNTWNARQGTFDASITYLTIVLIGGSRTFLGSVVGAIVLKVLLEIVLRRIADIPGLPNWLAQFLRDGRLIIYGILIVLGTIFFPQGFVTPDILKKCKKQLRKLIFKTSK
;
A
#
# COMPACT_ATOMS: atom_id res chain seq x y z
N MET A 1 18.28 -25.14 -4.36
CA MET A 1 18.41 -23.88 -3.59
C MET A 1 18.48 -22.67 -4.51
N ALA A 2 19.41 -22.61 -5.49
CA ALA A 2 19.51 -21.48 -6.43
C ALA A 2 18.24 -21.22 -7.27
N GLU A 3 17.58 -22.26 -7.80
CA GLU A 3 16.32 -22.12 -8.59
C GLU A 3 15.13 -21.60 -7.77
N PHE A 4 15.12 -21.83 -6.45
CA PHE A 4 14.08 -21.33 -5.57
C PHE A 4 14.20 -19.81 -5.44
N PHE A 5 15.40 -19.32 -5.12
CA PHE A 5 15.63 -17.87 -4.98
C PHE A 5 15.32 -17.12 -6.29
N SER A 6 15.82 -17.59 -7.44
CA SER A 6 15.54 -16.93 -8.73
C SER A 6 14.05 -16.86 -9.09
N THR A 7 13.25 -17.84 -8.64
CA THR A 7 11.81 -17.88 -8.92
C THR A 7 10.99 -17.01 -7.95
N TYR A 8 11.48 -16.85 -6.70
CA TYR A 8 10.72 -16.20 -5.63
C TYR A 8 11.22 -14.80 -5.24
N GLU A 9 12.33 -14.33 -5.81
CA GLU A 9 12.88 -12.98 -5.60
C GLU A 9 11.83 -11.88 -5.83
N SER A 10 11.23 -11.82 -7.01
CA SER A 10 10.25 -10.81 -7.36
C SER A 10 8.98 -10.86 -6.47
N PRO A 11 8.33 -12.02 -6.24
CA PRO A 11 7.19 -12.13 -5.33
C PRO A 11 7.46 -11.63 -3.90
N ILE A 12 8.66 -11.88 -3.37
CA ILE A 12 9.02 -11.45 -2.01
C ILE A 12 9.13 -9.91 -1.94
N VAL A 13 9.72 -9.28 -2.95
CA VAL A 13 9.79 -7.81 -3.01
C VAL A 13 8.39 -7.21 -3.12
N TYR A 14 7.53 -7.76 -3.99
CA TYR A 14 6.13 -7.32 -4.08
C TYR A 14 5.38 -7.44 -2.76
N MET A 15 5.60 -8.51 -2.00
CA MET A 15 4.97 -8.70 -0.70
C MET A 15 5.28 -7.54 0.26
N VAL A 16 6.52 -7.06 0.29
CA VAL A 16 6.94 -5.93 1.13
C VAL A 16 6.34 -4.62 0.63
N LEU A 17 6.32 -4.40 -0.69
CA LEU A 17 5.71 -3.20 -1.30
C LEU A 17 4.20 -3.15 -1.08
N GLU A 18 3.50 -4.28 -1.24
CA GLU A 18 2.07 -4.41 -0.95
C GLU A 18 1.78 -4.20 0.55
N ALA A 19 2.65 -4.65 1.46
CA ALA A 19 2.53 -4.36 2.89
C ALA A 19 2.63 -2.86 3.19
N LEU A 20 3.57 -2.15 2.54
CA LEU A 20 3.68 -0.69 2.63
C LEU A 20 2.45 0.03 2.08
N LEU A 21 1.89 -0.45 0.96
CA LEU A 21 0.65 0.11 0.39
C LEU A 21 -0.56 -0.19 1.27
N GLY A 22 -0.60 -1.36 1.92
CA GLY A 22 -1.56 -1.67 2.97
C GLY A 22 -1.48 -0.69 4.14
N LEU A 23 -0.27 -0.38 4.62
CA LEU A 23 -0.06 0.65 5.64
C LEU A 23 -0.52 2.05 5.17
N SER A 24 -0.31 2.39 3.90
CA SER A 24 -0.75 3.66 3.33
C SER A 24 -2.27 3.83 3.40
N LEU A 25 -3.03 2.77 3.12
CA LEU A 25 -4.49 2.75 3.13
C LEU A 25 -5.03 2.63 4.57
N TYR A 26 -4.30 1.96 5.46
CA TYR A 26 -4.64 1.86 6.89
C TYR A 26 -4.75 3.25 7.58
N LEU A 27 -3.95 4.24 7.19
CA LEU A 27 -3.97 5.57 7.82
C LEU A 27 -5.33 6.29 7.70
N PRO A 28 -5.90 6.49 6.49
CA PRO A 28 -7.26 6.99 6.33
C PRO A 28 -8.31 6.15 7.09
N LEU A 29 -8.19 4.83 7.06
CA LEU A 29 -9.11 3.93 7.76
C LEU A 29 -9.07 4.12 9.28
N MET A 30 -7.89 4.42 9.84
CA MET A 30 -7.74 4.71 11.26
C MET A 30 -8.51 5.96 11.69
N ALA A 31 -8.70 6.93 10.79
CA ALA A 31 -9.53 8.13 10.99
C ALA A 31 -11.00 7.94 10.56
N GLY A 32 -11.43 6.71 10.24
CA GLY A 32 -12.81 6.39 9.84
C GLY A 32 -13.14 6.72 8.39
N GLN A 33 -12.13 6.82 7.52
CA GLN A 33 -12.32 7.16 6.11
C GLN A 33 -12.09 5.94 5.21
N LEU A 34 -13.11 5.57 4.44
CA LEU A 34 -12.96 4.61 3.35
C LEU A 34 -12.37 5.32 2.12
N SER A 35 -11.06 5.45 2.08
CA SER A 35 -10.33 6.07 0.98
C SER A 35 -9.66 5.02 0.09
N LEU A 36 -9.91 5.10 -1.22
CA LEU A 36 -9.35 4.21 -2.23
C LEU A 36 -8.33 4.92 -3.13
N ALA A 37 -7.76 6.03 -2.66
CA ALA A 37 -6.86 6.89 -3.43
C ALA A 37 -5.40 6.39 -3.48
N SER A 38 -4.99 5.48 -2.60
CA SER A 38 -3.58 5.03 -2.48
C SER A 38 -2.94 4.62 -3.82
N PRO A 39 -3.60 3.87 -4.73
CA PRO A 39 -3.02 3.54 -6.02
C PRO A 39 -2.76 4.75 -6.93
N GLY A 40 -3.58 5.79 -6.82
CA GLY A 40 -3.37 7.03 -7.57
C GLY A 40 -2.09 7.75 -7.13
N PHE A 41 -1.85 7.85 -5.82
CA PHE A 41 -0.60 8.42 -5.28
C PHE A 41 0.60 7.52 -5.55
N TYR A 42 0.42 6.20 -5.51
CA TYR A 42 1.42 5.23 -5.95
C TYR A 42 1.82 5.45 -7.41
N ALA A 43 0.85 5.56 -8.32
CA ALA A 43 1.06 5.88 -9.72
C ALA A 43 1.80 7.21 -9.91
N LEU A 44 1.38 8.24 -9.19
CA LEU A 44 2.01 9.56 -9.23
C LEU A 44 3.47 9.52 -8.77
N GLY A 45 3.77 8.83 -7.67
CA GLY A 45 5.14 8.67 -7.17
C GLY A 45 6.05 7.96 -8.16
N GLY A 46 5.56 6.91 -8.80
CA GLY A 46 6.35 6.22 -9.83
C GLY A 46 6.52 7.03 -11.12
N TYR A 47 5.56 7.90 -11.48
CA TYR A 47 5.76 8.84 -12.59
C TYR A 47 6.81 9.89 -12.27
N ILE A 48 6.82 10.43 -11.04
CA ILE A 48 7.85 11.36 -10.59
C ILE A 48 9.22 10.71 -10.69
N ALA A 49 9.37 9.48 -10.18
CA ALA A 49 10.61 8.72 -10.28
C ALA A 49 11.02 8.45 -11.73
N ALA A 50 10.08 7.98 -12.57
CA ALA A 50 10.35 7.68 -13.97
C ALA A 50 10.80 8.94 -14.74
N ILE A 51 10.18 10.10 -14.50
CA ILE A 51 10.54 11.35 -15.17
C ILE A 51 11.88 11.89 -14.66
N LEU A 52 12.10 11.89 -13.35
CA LEU A 52 13.34 12.41 -12.75
C LEU A 52 14.56 11.57 -13.19
N SER A 53 14.45 10.26 -13.11
CA SER A 53 15.54 9.33 -13.46
C SER A 53 15.84 9.26 -14.95
N THR A 54 14.85 9.45 -15.84
CA THR A 54 15.07 9.35 -17.29
C THR A 54 15.34 10.69 -17.98
N LYS A 55 14.73 11.79 -17.54
CA LYS A 55 14.82 13.10 -18.22
C LYS A 55 15.71 14.11 -17.49
N VAL A 56 15.71 14.12 -16.16
CA VAL A 56 16.37 15.17 -15.36
C VAL A 56 17.77 14.73 -14.93
N PHE A 57 17.89 13.50 -14.44
CA PHE A 57 19.15 12.92 -13.98
C PHE A 57 19.47 11.64 -14.76
N PRO A 58 19.70 11.71 -16.09
CA PRO A 58 20.13 10.55 -16.84
C PRO A 58 21.47 10.08 -16.28
N SER A 59 21.45 8.96 -15.56
CA SER A 59 22.67 8.36 -15.04
C SER A 59 23.37 7.64 -16.18
N SER A 60 24.57 8.11 -16.57
CA SER A 60 25.39 7.43 -17.59
C SER A 60 26.19 6.24 -17.05
N ASN A 61 26.14 6.01 -15.73
CA ASN A 61 26.77 4.86 -15.07
C ASN A 61 25.80 3.68 -14.98
N ASN A 62 26.34 2.46 -14.97
CA ASN A 62 25.57 1.22 -14.98
C ASN A 62 24.55 1.05 -13.83
N LEU A 63 24.71 1.75 -12.70
CA LEU A 63 23.78 1.71 -11.57
C LEU A 63 23.32 3.13 -11.19
N PHE A 64 22.03 3.25 -10.89
CA PHE A 64 21.47 4.49 -10.36
C PHE A 64 21.95 4.76 -8.93
N PRO A 65 22.43 5.97 -8.61
CA PRO A 65 22.99 6.25 -7.29
C PRO A 65 21.90 6.24 -6.20
N ILE A 66 22.12 5.47 -5.12
CA ILE A 66 21.20 5.35 -3.97
C ILE A 66 20.80 6.70 -3.36
N PRO A 67 21.71 7.70 -3.19
CA PRO A 67 21.31 9.01 -2.67
C PRO A 67 20.28 9.73 -3.53
N LEU A 68 20.33 9.54 -4.85
CA LEU A 68 19.38 10.15 -5.78
C LEU A 68 18.01 9.49 -5.67
N LEU A 69 17.96 8.17 -5.50
CA LEU A 69 16.72 7.45 -5.21
C LEU A 69 16.06 7.95 -3.92
N LEU A 70 16.84 8.18 -2.85
CA LEU A 70 16.30 8.75 -1.61
C LEU A 70 15.77 10.18 -1.80
N LEU A 71 16.42 10.97 -2.65
CA LEU A 71 15.93 12.30 -3.01
C LEU A 71 14.61 12.22 -3.79
N GLU A 72 14.49 11.29 -4.73
CA GLU A 72 13.23 11.05 -5.45
C GLU A 72 12.12 10.59 -4.52
N MET A 73 12.40 9.72 -3.54
CA MET A 73 11.44 9.34 -2.50
C MET A 73 10.96 10.56 -1.71
N LEU A 74 11.87 11.45 -1.32
CA LEU A 74 11.53 12.69 -0.62
C LEU A 74 10.63 13.59 -1.47
N ILE A 75 11.02 13.83 -2.74
CA ILE A 75 10.28 14.68 -3.67
C ILE A 75 8.90 14.09 -3.96
N ALA A 76 8.82 12.78 -4.25
CA ALA A 76 7.56 12.09 -4.49
C ALA A 76 6.65 12.11 -3.27
N GLY A 77 7.20 11.93 -2.07
CA GLY A 77 6.47 12.08 -0.81
C GLY A 77 5.91 13.48 -0.65
N LEU A 78 6.73 14.53 -0.83
CA LEU A 78 6.30 15.92 -0.70
C LEU A 78 5.22 16.30 -1.73
N ILE A 79 5.42 15.96 -3.01
CA ILE A 79 4.45 16.27 -4.07
C ILE A 79 3.13 15.50 -3.82
N SER A 80 3.21 14.21 -3.46
CA SER A 80 2.02 13.42 -3.11
C SER A 80 1.28 14.01 -1.91
N GLY A 81 2.03 14.49 -0.91
CA GLY A 81 1.45 15.17 0.26
C GLY A 81 0.76 16.47 -0.09
N ILE A 82 1.39 17.33 -0.90
CA ILE A 82 0.80 18.60 -1.35
C ILE A 82 -0.48 18.33 -2.14
N LEU A 83 -0.43 17.40 -3.10
CA LEU A 83 -1.61 17.03 -3.89
C LEU A 83 -2.70 16.43 -3.01
N ALA A 84 -2.34 15.61 -2.02
CA ALA A 84 -3.29 15.04 -1.08
C ALA A 84 -3.97 16.08 -0.19
N VAL A 85 -3.28 17.17 0.19
CA VAL A 85 -3.93 18.29 0.89
C VAL A 85 -4.91 19.01 -0.04
N ILE A 86 -4.48 19.31 -1.28
CA ILE A 86 -5.31 20.01 -2.27
C ILE A 86 -6.59 19.23 -2.59
N VAL A 87 -6.48 17.92 -2.79
CA VAL A 87 -7.61 17.03 -3.12
C VAL A 87 -8.38 16.61 -1.87
N GLY A 88 -7.69 16.43 -0.75
CA GLY A 88 -8.27 16.00 0.52
C GLY A 88 -9.21 17.03 1.12
N ILE A 89 -8.89 18.33 1.06
CA ILE A 89 -9.77 19.38 1.60
C ILE A 89 -11.20 19.34 1.01
N PRO A 90 -11.40 19.30 -0.32
CA PRO A 90 -12.73 19.17 -0.91
C PRO A 90 -13.30 17.75 -0.79
N ALA A 91 -12.49 16.70 -1.03
CA ALA A 91 -12.98 15.33 -1.05
C ALA A 91 -13.48 14.86 0.34
N LEU A 92 -12.81 15.27 1.41
CA LEU A 92 -13.13 14.84 2.78
C LEU A 92 -14.34 15.58 3.38
N ARG A 93 -15.00 16.45 2.63
CA ARG A 93 -16.36 16.94 2.94
C ARG A 93 -17.42 15.87 2.72
N LEU A 94 -17.11 14.85 1.91
CA LEU A 94 -17.98 13.70 1.65
C LEU A 94 -17.87 12.67 2.77
N ARG A 95 -18.95 11.91 3.00
CA ARG A 95 -19.03 10.90 4.07
C ARG A 95 -19.30 9.51 3.53
N GLY A 96 -18.73 8.50 4.20
CA GLY A 96 -18.96 7.09 3.91
C GLY A 96 -18.64 6.72 2.46
N ILE A 97 -19.62 6.15 1.77
CA ILE A 97 -19.48 5.62 0.41
C ILE A 97 -19.19 6.75 -0.60
N TYR A 98 -19.72 7.96 -0.39
CA TYR A 98 -19.46 9.10 -1.28
C TYR A 98 -17.98 9.46 -1.34
N LEU A 99 -17.26 9.35 -0.22
CA LEU A 99 -15.81 9.55 -0.21
C LEU A 99 -15.09 8.46 -1.02
N ALA A 100 -15.51 7.21 -0.88
CA ALA A 100 -14.93 6.11 -1.64
C ALA A 100 -15.08 6.34 -3.15
N ILE A 101 -16.30 6.69 -3.61
CA ILE A 101 -16.57 7.00 -5.03
C ILE A 101 -15.70 8.17 -5.52
N ALA A 102 -15.60 9.25 -4.74
CA ALA A 102 -14.76 10.39 -5.11
C ALA A 102 -13.27 10.02 -5.21
N THR A 103 -12.77 9.15 -4.32
CA THR A 103 -11.37 8.70 -4.38
C THR A 103 -11.11 7.74 -5.54
N ILE A 104 -12.09 6.92 -5.94
CA ILE A 104 -12.00 6.09 -7.16
C ILE A 104 -11.93 7.01 -8.39
N ALA A 105 -12.80 8.02 -8.46
CA ALA A 105 -12.78 9.01 -9.53
C ALA A 105 -11.43 9.74 -9.60
N PHE A 106 -10.85 10.11 -8.45
CA PHE A 106 -9.52 10.70 -8.38
C PHE A 106 -8.44 9.79 -8.99
N VAL A 107 -8.44 8.50 -8.67
CA VAL A 107 -7.50 7.53 -9.24
C VAL A 107 -7.64 7.48 -10.77
N GLU A 108 -8.88 7.44 -11.27
CA GLU A 108 -9.10 7.41 -12.72
C GLU A 108 -8.80 8.72 -13.42
N VAL A 109 -9.03 9.86 -12.77
CA VAL A 109 -8.58 11.15 -13.30
C VAL A 109 -7.06 11.16 -13.44
N LEU A 110 -6.31 10.71 -12.41
CA LEU A 110 -4.86 10.59 -12.51
C LEU A 110 -4.44 9.66 -13.66
N ARG A 111 -5.07 8.50 -13.78
CA ARG A 111 -4.80 7.55 -14.87
C ARG A 111 -5.02 8.18 -16.24
N VAL A 112 -6.16 8.83 -16.46
CA VAL A 112 -6.52 9.47 -17.73
C VAL A 112 -5.59 10.64 -18.02
N VAL A 113 -5.25 11.46 -17.02
CA VAL A 113 -4.27 12.55 -17.17
C VAL A 113 -2.91 11.99 -17.58
N SER A 114 -2.44 10.91 -16.94
CA SER A 114 -1.19 10.25 -17.30
C SER A 114 -1.19 9.62 -18.70
N LEU A 115 -2.35 9.19 -19.21
CA LEU A 115 -2.47 8.69 -20.59
C LEU A 115 -2.43 9.79 -21.65
N ASN A 116 -2.88 11.00 -21.31
CA ASN A 116 -2.97 12.14 -22.25
C ASN A 116 -1.79 13.11 -22.16
N LEU A 117 -0.91 12.95 -21.18
CA LEU A 117 0.30 13.78 -21.05
C LEU A 117 1.45 13.20 -21.86
N ASP A 118 2.10 14.04 -22.66
CA ASP A 118 3.30 13.65 -23.42
C ASP A 118 4.50 13.40 -22.51
N ILE A 119 4.55 14.10 -21.37
CA ILE A 119 5.67 13.99 -20.41
C ILE A 119 5.75 12.57 -19.82
N THR A 120 4.62 11.90 -19.64
CA THR A 120 4.49 10.54 -19.07
C THR A 120 4.63 9.44 -20.13
N GLY A 121 4.89 9.78 -21.40
CA GLY A 121 4.94 8.82 -22.50
C GLY A 121 3.57 8.28 -22.91
N GLY A 122 2.49 8.97 -22.50
CA GLY A 122 1.10 8.62 -22.83
C GLY A 122 0.74 7.15 -22.52
N ALA A 123 0.11 6.47 -23.49
CA ALA A 123 -0.31 5.08 -23.37
C ALA A 123 0.86 4.07 -23.33
N VAL A 124 2.00 4.43 -23.92
CA VAL A 124 3.20 3.58 -23.97
C VAL A 124 3.87 3.56 -22.59
N GLY A 125 3.86 4.70 -21.89
CA GLY A 125 4.55 4.88 -20.62
C GLY A 125 6.04 5.16 -20.80
N ILE A 126 6.78 5.10 -19.70
CA ILE A 126 8.22 5.35 -19.66
C ILE A 126 8.93 4.00 -19.45
N PHE A 127 9.95 3.73 -20.27
CA PHE A 127 10.78 2.53 -20.21
C PHE A 127 12.24 2.90 -19.95
N GLY A 128 13.03 1.92 -19.51
CA GLY A 128 14.46 2.14 -19.29
C GLY A 128 14.74 2.94 -18.02
N ILE A 129 13.89 2.82 -17.01
CA ILE A 129 14.12 3.47 -15.71
C ILE A 129 15.38 2.82 -15.12
N PRO A 130 16.45 3.60 -14.87
CA PRO A 130 17.74 3.07 -14.45
C PRO A 130 17.60 2.38 -13.09
N GLN A 131 18.20 1.20 -12.95
CA GLN A 131 18.06 0.41 -11.73
C GLN A 131 19.20 0.75 -10.74
N PRO A 132 18.89 0.97 -9.45
CA PRO A 132 19.89 1.21 -8.41
C PRO A 132 20.63 -0.07 -8.00
N PHE A 133 20.07 -1.23 -8.36
CA PHE A 133 20.50 -2.55 -7.93
C PHE A 133 20.59 -3.48 -9.13
N GLN A 134 21.48 -4.47 -9.07
CA GLN A 134 21.63 -5.46 -10.16
C GLN A 134 20.68 -6.64 -10.01
N SER A 135 20.42 -7.06 -8.77
CA SER A 135 19.47 -8.13 -8.46
C SER A 135 18.16 -7.57 -7.93
N GLN A 136 17.06 -8.28 -8.22
CA GLN A 136 15.74 -7.96 -7.70
C GLN A 136 15.69 -8.05 -6.17
N ILE A 137 16.44 -8.98 -5.56
CA ILE A 137 16.43 -9.17 -4.10
C ILE A 137 17.00 -7.97 -3.34
N GLU A 138 17.93 -7.22 -3.96
CA GLU A 138 18.62 -6.09 -3.34
C GLU A 138 17.66 -4.92 -3.04
N TYR A 139 16.51 -4.85 -3.73
CA TYR A 139 15.45 -3.88 -3.41
C TYR A 139 14.92 -4.05 -1.97
N LEU A 140 15.07 -5.25 -1.36
CA LEU A 140 14.73 -5.46 0.04
C LEU A 140 15.58 -4.61 0.99
N TRP A 141 16.81 -4.22 0.61
CA TRP A 141 17.65 -3.34 1.42
C TRP A 141 17.06 -1.93 1.58
N ILE A 142 16.16 -1.51 0.70
CA ILE A 142 15.42 -0.25 0.84
C ILE A 142 14.00 -0.51 1.36
N ALA A 143 13.32 -1.50 0.78
CA ALA A 143 11.91 -1.76 1.08
C ALA A 143 11.70 -2.26 2.53
N VAL A 144 12.57 -3.12 3.06
CA VAL A 144 12.42 -3.66 4.43
C VAL A 144 12.72 -2.58 5.48
N PRO A 145 13.83 -1.81 5.40
CA PRO A 145 14.02 -0.70 6.32
C PRO A 145 12.90 0.34 6.25
N LEU A 146 12.40 0.67 5.04
CA LEU A 146 11.24 1.55 4.91
C LEU A 146 10.01 0.98 5.63
N LEU A 147 9.71 -0.31 5.44
CA LEU A 147 8.60 -0.98 6.14
C LEU A 147 8.78 -0.91 7.66
N LEU A 148 9.97 -1.23 8.18
CA LEU A 148 10.25 -1.17 9.61
C LEU A 148 10.13 0.25 10.17
N VAL A 149 10.66 1.25 9.46
CA VAL A 149 10.54 2.66 9.83
C VAL A 149 9.07 3.09 9.83
N SER A 150 8.31 2.76 8.79
CA SER A 150 6.87 3.01 8.74
C SER A 150 6.14 2.34 9.91
N MET A 151 6.43 1.07 10.22
CA MET A 151 5.83 0.37 11.36
C MET A 151 6.14 1.05 12.70
N VAL A 152 7.38 1.50 12.91
CA VAL A 152 7.78 2.23 14.13
C VAL A 152 7.06 3.58 14.22
N LEU A 153 6.97 4.31 13.09
CA LEU A 153 6.25 5.59 13.03
C LEU A 153 4.77 5.39 13.33
N PHE A 154 4.14 4.35 12.80
CA PHE A 154 2.72 4.06 13.02
C PHE A 154 2.45 3.62 14.47
N TYR A 155 3.32 2.77 15.02
CA TYR A 155 3.26 2.38 16.43
C TYR A 155 3.36 3.60 17.37
N ARG A 156 4.18 4.59 17.02
CA ARG A 156 4.28 5.84 17.77
C ARG A 156 3.06 6.73 17.53
N LEU A 157 2.61 6.83 16.27
CA LEU A 157 1.45 7.63 15.85
C LEU A 157 0.18 7.23 16.61
N GLU A 158 -0.10 5.93 16.73
CA GLU A 158 -1.24 5.39 17.47
C GLU A 158 -1.26 5.79 18.96
N ARG A 159 -0.08 6.09 19.54
CA ARG A 159 0.06 6.40 20.96
C ARG A 159 0.10 7.88 21.28
N ILE A 160 0.36 8.73 20.30
CA ILE A 160 0.38 10.19 20.50
C ILE A 160 -1.03 10.79 20.39
N ARG A 161 -1.15 12.09 20.68
CA ARG A 161 -2.42 12.83 20.65
C ARG A 161 -3.12 12.69 19.29
N THR A 162 -2.35 12.78 18.20
CA THR A 162 -2.85 12.67 16.83
C THR A 162 -3.52 11.33 16.53
N GLY A 163 -2.89 10.20 16.88
CA GLY A 163 -3.50 8.88 16.68
C GLY A 163 -4.74 8.66 17.54
N ARG A 164 -4.74 9.16 18.78
CA ARG A 164 -5.94 9.12 19.64
C ARG A 164 -7.09 9.93 19.05
N ALA A 165 -6.80 11.08 18.41
CA ALA A 165 -7.80 11.86 17.70
C ALA A 165 -8.38 11.11 16.51
N PHE A 166 -7.56 10.39 15.71
CA PHE A 166 -8.05 9.56 14.61
C PHE A 166 -9.02 8.49 15.10
N ILE A 167 -8.65 7.77 16.17
CA ILE A 167 -9.50 6.73 16.76
C ILE A 167 -10.81 7.34 17.28
N ALA A 168 -10.75 8.48 17.99
CA ALA A 168 -11.96 9.16 18.48
C ALA A 168 -12.91 9.57 17.34
N ILE A 169 -12.38 10.14 16.25
CA ILE A 169 -13.15 10.52 15.06
C ILE A 169 -13.79 9.29 14.40
N ARG A 170 -13.08 8.15 14.37
CA ARG A 170 -13.59 6.91 13.80
C ARG A 170 -14.77 6.32 14.59
N GLU A 171 -14.74 6.42 15.92
CA GLU A 171 -15.82 5.90 16.76
C GLU A 171 -17.08 6.79 16.65
N ASP A 172 -16.94 8.10 16.84
CA ASP A 172 -18.03 9.06 16.64
C ASP A 172 -17.47 10.45 16.31
N GLU A 173 -17.64 10.85 15.04
CA GLU A 173 -17.19 12.14 14.54
C GLU A 173 -17.90 13.33 15.21
N LEU A 174 -19.20 13.20 15.50
CA LEU A 174 -19.98 14.27 16.13
C LEU A 174 -19.54 14.43 17.59
N ALA A 175 -19.41 13.33 18.33
CA ALA A 175 -18.91 13.38 19.71
C ALA A 175 -17.48 13.91 19.79
N ALA A 176 -16.59 13.48 18.89
CA ALA A 176 -15.22 14.00 18.81
C ALA A 176 -15.21 15.52 18.56
N SER A 177 -16.08 16.01 17.66
CA SER A 177 -16.19 17.43 17.36
C SER A 177 -16.72 18.26 18.54
N ALA A 178 -17.68 17.72 19.30
CA ALA A 178 -18.20 18.34 20.52
C ALA A 178 -17.14 18.45 21.63
N MET A 179 -16.15 17.54 21.63
CA MET A 179 -14.99 17.57 22.53
C MET A 179 -13.84 18.46 22.04
N GLY A 180 -14.06 19.27 20.99
CA GLY A 180 -13.07 20.23 20.47
C GLY A 180 -12.04 19.66 19.50
N ILE A 181 -12.21 18.43 19.01
CA ILE A 181 -11.34 17.85 17.98
C ILE A 181 -11.85 18.31 16.61
N ASN A 182 -11.01 18.97 15.80
CA ASN A 182 -11.37 19.33 14.42
C ASN A 182 -11.30 18.09 13.50
N PRO A 183 -12.43 17.49 13.06
CA PRO A 183 -12.40 16.25 12.32
C PRO A 183 -11.74 16.43 10.95
N THR A 184 -12.04 17.53 10.26
CA THR A 184 -11.51 17.85 8.93
C THR A 184 -9.99 17.89 8.92
N TYR A 185 -9.37 18.57 9.89
CA TYR A 185 -7.91 18.67 9.97
C TYR A 185 -7.26 17.28 10.12
N TYR A 186 -7.73 16.48 11.08
CA TYR A 186 -7.17 15.16 11.33
C TYR A 186 -7.43 14.18 10.19
N LYS A 187 -8.60 14.26 9.56
CA LYS A 187 -8.95 13.50 8.37
C LYS A 187 -8.01 13.83 7.18
N VAL A 188 -7.78 15.11 6.91
CA VAL A 188 -6.82 15.55 5.87
C VAL A 188 -5.42 15.07 6.20
N LEU A 189 -5.00 15.16 7.47
CA LEU A 189 -3.68 14.70 7.91
C LEU A 189 -3.51 13.20 7.70
N ALA A 190 -4.49 12.37 8.08
CA ALA A 190 -4.45 10.92 7.89
C ALA A 190 -4.37 10.55 6.40
N PHE A 191 -5.18 11.20 5.57
CA PHE A 191 -5.16 11.03 4.12
C PHE A 191 -3.80 11.43 3.51
N THR A 192 -3.25 12.56 3.93
CA THR A 192 -1.96 13.09 3.45
C THR A 192 -0.81 12.16 3.81
N LEU A 193 -0.74 11.68 5.06
CA LEU A 193 0.31 10.75 5.48
C LEU A 193 0.24 9.42 4.71
N GLY A 194 -0.97 8.93 4.42
CA GLY A 194 -1.18 7.76 3.57
C GLY A 194 -0.70 8.00 2.14
N ALA A 195 -1.07 9.13 1.54
CA ALA A 195 -0.65 9.52 0.20
C ALA A 195 0.86 9.68 0.06
N MET A 196 1.52 10.30 1.04
CA MET A 196 2.99 10.43 1.09
C MET A 196 3.66 9.04 1.06
N LEU A 197 3.19 8.11 1.89
CA LEU A 197 3.73 6.75 1.93
C LEU A 197 3.50 6.02 0.60
N ALA A 198 2.31 6.11 0.02
CA ALA A 198 2.00 5.49 -1.27
C ALA A 198 2.90 6.04 -2.40
N GLY A 199 3.12 7.36 -2.44
CA GLY A 199 4.02 8.00 -3.40
C GLY A 199 5.47 7.52 -3.27
N ILE A 200 5.97 7.41 -2.04
CA ILE A 200 7.32 6.88 -1.77
C ILE A 200 7.46 5.44 -2.27
N VAL A 201 6.44 4.59 -2.04
CA VAL A 201 6.44 3.21 -2.55
C VAL A 201 6.43 3.17 -4.07
N GLY A 202 5.72 4.11 -4.71
CA GLY A 202 5.71 4.28 -6.17
C GLY A 202 7.10 4.47 -6.77
N VAL A 203 7.97 5.23 -6.11
CA VAL A 203 9.36 5.46 -6.55
C VAL A 203 10.14 4.15 -6.61
N ILE A 204 10.07 3.37 -5.53
CA ILE A 204 10.77 2.07 -5.42
C ILE A 204 10.24 1.12 -6.49
N SER A 205 8.92 1.05 -6.65
CA SER A 205 8.29 0.19 -7.64
C SER A 205 8.64 0.56 -9.07
N ALA A 206 8.75 1.84 -9.40
CA ALA A 206 9.13 2.28 -10.75
C ALA A 206 10.54 1.80 -11.12
N HIS A 207 11.49 1.91 -10.20
CA HIS A 207 12.84 1.38 -10.38
C HIS A 207 12.84 -0.15 -10.43
N PHE A 208 12.03 -0.81 -9.61
CA PHE A 208 11.92 -2.27 -9.58
C PHE A 208 11.37 -2.85 -10.89
N LEU A 209 10.34 -2.20 -11.44
CA LEU A 209 9.67 -2.64 -12.67
C LEU A 209 10.44 -2.27 -13.94
N ASN A 210 11.40 -1.33 -13.89
CA ASN A 210 12.09 -0.73 -15.04
C ASN A 210 11.18 0.06 -16.01
N THR A 211 9.87 -0.13 -15.92
CA THR A 211 8.85 0.56 -16.70
C THR A 211 7.77 1.14 -15.80
N TRP A 212 7.20 2.26 -16.23
CA TRP A 212 6.06 2.85 -15.57
C TRP A 212 5.00 3.29 -16.58
N ASN A 213 3.76 2.86 -16.35
CA ASN A 213 2.63 3.18 -17.20
C ASN A 213 1.37 3.46 -16.37
N ALA A 214 0.32 3.94 -17.03
CA ALA A 214 -0.88 4.40 -16.35
C ALA A 214 -1.67 3.23 -15.73
N ARG A 215 -1.38 1.98 -16.10
CA ARG A 215 -2.07 0.80 -15.57
C ARG A 215 -1.69 0.47 -14.13
N GLN A 216 -0.64 1.09 -13.59
CA GLN A 216 -0.21 0.91 -12.20
C GLN A 216 -1.16 1.58 -11.19
N GLY A 217 -1.90 2.61 -11.61
CA GLY A 217 -2.84 3.37 -10.78
C GLY A 217 -4.28 3.18 -11.22
N THR A 218 -4.79 1.95 -11.17
CA THR A 218 -6.17 1.63 -11.56
C THR A 218 -7.05 1.35 -10.34
N PHE A 219 -8.36 1.35 -10.56
CA PHE A 219 -9.35 0.88 -9.59
C PHE A 219 -9.10 -0.56 -9.11
N ASP A 220 -8.61 -1.43 -9.99
CA ASP A 220 -8.28 -2.83 -9.66
C ASP A 220 -7.22 -2.92 -8.55
N ALA A 221 -6.23 -2.03 -8.59
CA ALA A 221 -5.22 -1.91 -7.54
C ALA A 221 -5.83 -1.40 -6.23
N SER A 222 -6.82 -0.49 -6.29
CA SER A 222 -7.54 -0.01 -5.10
C SER A 222 -8.24 -1.15 -4.38
N ILE A 223 -8.93 -2.03 -5.12
CA ILE A 223 -9.59 -3.22 -4.56
C ILE A 223 -8.55 -4.14 -3.92
N THR A 224 -7.42 -4.36 -4.58
CA THR A 224 -6.35 -5.24 -4.08
C THR A 224 -5.82 -4.74 -2.72
N TYR A 225 -5.47 -3.46 -2.62
CA TYR A 225 -4.96 -2.88 -1.36
C TYR A 225 -6.05 -2.82 -0.28
N LEU A 226 -7.30 -2.55 -0.65
CA LEU A 226 -8.42 -2.63 0.28
C LEU A 226 -8.56 -4.05 0.84
N THR A 227 -8.45 -5.06 -0.02
CA THR A 227 -8.57 -6.49 0.38
C THR A 227 -7.48 -6.86 1.39
N ILE A 228 -6.24 -6.44 1.13
CA ILE A 228 -5.10 -6.58 2.06
C ILE A 228 -5.44 -6.05 3.45
N VAL A 229 -5.95 -4.82 3.53
CA VAL A 229 -6.20 -4.18 4.82
C VAL A 229 -7.44 -4.72 5.51
N LEU A 230 -8.52 -5.00 4.77
CA LEU A 230 -9.76 -5.56 5.34
C LEU A 230 -9.51 -6.95 5.93
N ILE A 231 -8.82 -7.80 5.18
CA ILE A 231 -8.54 -9.18 5.61
C ILE A 231 -7.49 -9.19 6.71
N GLY A 232 -6.44 -8.39 6.56
CA GLY A 232 -5.40 -8.25 7.57
C GLY A 232 -5.91 -7.70 8.90
N GLY A 233 -6.76 -6.67 8.84
CA GLY A 233 -7.38 -6.00 9.98
C GLY A 233 -7.30 -4.48 9.88
N SER A 234 -8.45 -3.82 9.88
CA SER A 234 -8.58 -2.35 9.78
C SER A 234 -8.33 -1.61 11.11
N ARG A 235 -8.16 -2.35 12.21
CA ARG A 235 -7.98 -1.79 13.57
C ARG A 235 -6.54 -1.84 14.08
N THR A 236 -5.62 -2.50 13.39
CA THR A 236 -4.21 -2.56 13.77
C THR A 236 -3.32 -2.41 12.55
N PHE A 237 -2.23 -1.64 12.65
CA PHE A 237 -1.28 -1.50 11.55
C PHE A 237 -0.61 -2.84 11.19
N LEU A 238 -0.38 -3.71 12.18
CA LEU A 238 0.14 -5.07 11.97
C LEU A 238 -0.79 -5.93 11.12
N GLY A 239 -2.10 -5.69 11.22
CA GLY A 239 -3.10 -6.34 10.38
C GLY A 239 -2.80 -6.13 8.91
N SER A 240 -2.59 -4.89 8.47
CA SER A 240 -2.28 -4.59 7.06
C SER A 240 -1.03 -5.33 6.53
N VAL A 241 0.03 -5.43 7.35
CA VAL A 241 1.27 -6.13 6.98
C VAL A 241 1.04 -7.64 6.87
N VAL A 242 0.38 -8.23 7.86
CA VAL A 242 0.05 -9.67 7.84
C VAL A 242 -0.92 -9.99 6.70
N GLY A 243 -1.88 -9.11 6.45
CA GLY A 243 -2.83 -9.24 5.33
C GLY A 243 -2.12 -9.29 3.98
N ALA A 244 -1.12 -8.43 3.76
CA ALA A 244 -0.33 -8.43 2.54
C ALA A 244 0.45 -9.73 2.39
N ILE A 245 1.11 -10.18 3.46
CA ILE A 245 1.86 -11.45 3.47
C ILE A 245 0.93 -12.62 3.16
N VAL A 246 -0.19 -12.75 3.87
CA VAL A 246 -1.13 -13.86 3.72
C VAL A 246 -1.74 -13.87 2.32
N LEU A 247 -2.25 -12.73 1.84
CA LEU A 247 -2.86 -12.67 0.52
C LEU A 247 -1.85 -12.91 -0.59
N LYS A 248 -0.65 -12.36 -0.49
CA LYS A 248 0.37 -12.58 -1.51
C LYS A 248 0.81 -14.03 -1.56
N VAL A 249 1.05 -14.66 -0.42
CA VAL A 249 1.38 -16.10 -0.35
C VAL A 249 0.21 -16.94 -0.89
N LEU A 250 -1.02 -16.64 -0.48
CA LEU A 250 -2.19 -17.39 -0.90
C LEU A 250 -2.45 -17.28 -2.41
N LEU A 251 -2.45 -16.06 -2.96
CA LEU A 251 -2.82 -15.86 -4.36
C LEU A 251 -1.66 -16.07 -5.33
N GLU A 252 -0.42 -15.73 -4.97
CA GLU A 252 0.72 -15.84 -5.90
C GLU A 252 1.37 -17.23 -5.82
N ILE A 253 1.55 -17.78 -4.61
CA ILE A 253 2.27 -19.04 -4.42
C ILE A 253 1.29 -20.20 -4.47
N VAL A 254 0.23 -20.18 -3.67
CA VAL A 254 -0.68 -21.33 -3.55
C VAL A 254 -1.52 -21.49 -4.81
N LEU A 255 -2.18 -20.43 -5.28
CA LEU A 255 -3.05 -20.52 -6.46
C LEU A 255 -2.29 -20.85 -7.75
N ARG A 256 -1.12 -20.25 -7.98
CA ARG A 256 -0.32 -20.53 -9.17
C ARG A 256 0.20 -21.97 -9.18
N ARG A 257 0.64 -22.48 -8.03
CA ARG A 257 1.06 -23.89 -7.90
C ARG A 257 -0.09 -24.86 -8.12
N ILE A 258 -1.28 -24.54 -7.62
CA ILE A 258 -2.49 -25.36 -7.88
C ILE A 258 -2.88 -25.32 -9.36
N ALA A 259 -2.73 -24.17 -10.02
CA ALA A 259 -3.01 -24.01 -11.45
C ALA A 259 -2.00 -24.71 -12.37
N ASP A 260 -0.88 -25.21 -11.85
CA ASP A 260 0.13 -25.99 -12.58
C ASP A 260 0.02 -27.50 -12.30
N ILE A 261 -0.96 -27.95 -11.51
CA ILE A 261 -1.16 -29.38 -11.22
C ILE A 261 -1.64 -30.10 -12.51
N PRO A 262 -0.94 -31.14 -12.97
CA PRO A 262 -1.37 -31.94 -14.11
C PRO A 262 -2.72 -32.62 -13.81
N GLY A 263 -3.71 -32.43 -14.68
CA GLY A 263 -5.05 -33.02 -14.55
C GLY A 263 -6.15 -32.05 -14.11
N LEU A 264 -5.83 -30.77 -13.85
CA LEU A 264 -6.86 -29.76 -13.64
C LEU A 264 -7.58 -29.43 -14.97
N PRO A 265 -8.91 -29.22 -14.96
CA PRO A 265 -9.63 -28.72 -16.12
C PRO A 265 -9.07 -27.36 -16.57
N ASN A 266 -8.86 -27.17 -17.88
CA ASN A 266 -8.26 -25.94 -18.43
C ASN A 266 -9.00 -24.67 -18.00
N TRP A 267 -10.33 -24.71 -17.91
CA TRP A 267 -11.15 -23.56 -17.45
C TRP A 267 -10.86 -23.18 -16.00
N LEU A 268 -10.61 -24.16 -15.12
CA LEU A 268 -10.30 -23.92 -13.71
C LEU A 268 -8.86 -23.41 -13.55
N ALA A 269 -7.91 -23.96 -14.30
CA ALA A 269 -6.53 -23.47 -14.30
C ALA A 269 -6.44 -22.01 -14.79
N GLN A 270 -7.21 -21.65 -15.83
CA GLN A 270 -7.28 -20.27 -16.32
C GLN A 270 -7.95 -19.33 -15.30
N PHE A 271 -9.04 -19.77 -14.66
CA PHE A 271 -9.68 -18.99 -13.59
C PHE A 271 -8.72 -18.72 -12.42
N LEU A 272 -7.91 -19.71 -12.01
CA LEU A 272 -6.93 -19.53 -10.92
C LEU A 272 -5.77 -18.59 -11.30
N ARG A 273 -5.43 -18.47 -12.59
CA ARG A 273 -4.37 -17.58 -13.08
C ARG A 273 -4.84 -16.14 -13.28
N ASP A 274 -5.97 -15.97 -13.96
CA ASP A 274 -6.46 -14.67 -14.45
C ASP A 274 -7.61 -14.10 -13.59
N GLY A 275 -8.33 -14.95 -12.85
CA GLY A 275 -9.49 -14.57 -12.03
C GLY A 275 -9.16 -13.89 -10.69
N ARG A 276 -7.96 -13.31 -10.54
CA ARG A 276 -7.47 -12.75 -9.26
C ARG A 276 -8.43 -11.69 -8.68
N LEU A 277 -9.02 -10.85 -9.52
CA LEU A 277 -9.97 -9.82 -9.08
C LEU A 277 -11.28 -10.42 -8.54
N ILE A 278 -11.76 -11.50 -9.16
CA ILE A 278 -12.94 -12.23 -8.69
C ILE A 278 -12.65 -12.84 -7.32
N ILE A 279 -11.45 -13.42 -7.16
CA ILE A 279 -11.00 -13.98 -5.88
C ILE A 279 -10.89 -12.90 -4.81
N TYR A 280 -10.31 -11.74 -5.11
CA TYR A 280 -10.28 -10.61 -4.17
C TYR A 280 -11.69 -10.14 -3.77
N GLY A 281 -12.62 -10.04 -4.70
CA GLY A 281 -14.02 -9.71 -4.41
C GLY A 281 -14.70 -10.72 -3.47
N ILE A 282 -14.55 -12.01 -3.75
CA ILE A 282 -15.06 -13.09 -2.89
C ILE A 282 -14.41 -13.01 -1.50
N LEU A 283 -13.10 -12.78 -1.43
CA LEU A 283 -12.37 -12.67 -0.17
C LEU A 283 -12.78 -11.44 0.65
N ILE A 284 -13.13 -10.32 0.03
CA ILE A 284 -13.71 -9.17 0.73
C ILE A 284 -15.05 -9.57 1.35
N VAL A 285 -15.95 -10.19 0.58
CA VAL A 285 -17.28 -10.59 1.09
C VAL A 285 -17.16 -11.61 2.22
N LEU A 286 -16.41 -12.69 2.01
CA LEU A 286 -16.21 -13.71 3.04
C LEU A 286 -15.44 -13.15 4.24
N GLY A 287 -14.40 -12.36 4.00
CA GLY A 287 -13.60 -11.72 5.04
C GLY A 287 -14.44 -10.80 5.92
N THR A 288 -15.32 -10.00 5.34
CA THR A 288 -16.20 -9.11 6.11
C THR A 288 -17.30 -9.85 6.86
N ILE A 289 -17.82 -10.97 6.33
CA ILE A 289 -18.83 -11.80 7.00
C ILE A 289 -18.23 -12.57 8.18
N PHE A 290 -17.11 -13.27 7.97
CA PHE A 290 -16.53 -14.17 8.97
C PHE A 290 -15.56 -13.47 9.91
N PHE A 291 -14.88 -12.41 9.45
CA PHE A 291 -13.84 -11.68 10.20
C PHE A 291 -14.06 -10.16 10.12
N PRO A 292 -15.12 -9.60 10.74
CA PRO A 292 -15.44 -8.17 10.65
C PRO A 292 -14.36 -7.24 11.23
N GLN A 293 -13.42 -7.78 12.01
CA GLN A 293 -12.26 -7.06 12.56
C GLN A 293 -10.93 -7.42 11.87
N GLY A 294 -10.97 -8.30 10.87
CA GLY A 294 -9.82 -8.93 10.20
C GLY A 294 -9.13 -10.02 11.02
N PHE A 295 -8.10 -10.64 10.44
CA PHE A 295 -7.35 -11.74 11.06
C PHE A 295 -6.52 -11.29 12.28
N VAL A 296 -5.93 -10.10 12.23
CA VAL A 296 -5.14 -9.55 13.34
C VAL A 296 -6.02 -8.62 14.17
N THR A 297 -6.69 -9.19 15.18
CA THR A 297 -7.50 -8.41 16.11
C THR A 297 -6.66 -7.85 17.28
N PRO A 298 -7.06 -6.68 17.84
CA PRO A 298 -6.41 -6.11 19.02
C PRO A 298 -6.37 -7.06 20.23
N ASP A 299 -7.37 -7.94 20.35
CA ASP A 299 -7.50 -8.90 21.45
C ASP A 299 -6.50 -10.05 21.36
N ILE A 300 -6.25 -10.55 20.14
CA ILE A 300 -5.18 -11.53 19.89
C ILE A 300 -3.83 -10.91 20.23
N LEU A 301 -3.59 -9.65 19.86
CA LEU A 301 -2.34 -8.96 20.17
C LEU A 301 -2.11 -8.79 21.68
N LYS A 302 -3.17 -8.42 22.42
CA LYS A 302 -3.13 -8.31 23.89
C LYS A 302 -2.89 -9.67 24.55
N LYS A 303 -3.54 -10.74 24.09
CA LYS A 303 -3.31 -12.12 24.58
C LYS A 303 -1.87 -12.57 24.31
N CYS A 304 -1.36 -12.35 23.10
CA CYS A 304 -0.01 -12.72 22.70
C CYS A 304 1.05 -11.97 23.54
N LYS A 305 0.88 -10.65 23.73
CA LYS A 305 1.75 -9.85 24.62
C LYS A 305 1.71 -10.33 26.08
N LYS A 306 0.54 -10.74 26.58
CA LYS A 306 0.40 -11.29 27.94
C LYS A 306 1.08 -12.66 28.08
N GLN A 307 1.02 -13.51 27.04
CA GLN A 307 1.71 -14.80 27.01
C GLN A 307 3.23 -14.66 26.86
N LEU A 308 3.71 -13.77 25.98
CA LEU A 308 5.13 -13.43 25.85
C LEU A 308 5.70 -12.90 27.16
N ARG A 309 4.97 -12.02 27.85
CA ARG A 309 5.37 -11.54 29.18
C ARG A 309 5.39 -12.68 30.21
N LYS A 310 4.49 -13.66 30.14
CA LYS A 310 4.56 -14.84 31.01
C LYS A 310 5.76 -15.74 30.70
N LEU A 311 6.14 -15.88 29.43
CA LEU A 311 7.29 -16.70 29.00
C LEU A 311 8.62 -16.07 29.43
N ILE A 312 8.82 -14.76 29.18
CA ILE A 312 10.04 -14.03 29.54
C ILE A 312 10.26 -14.01 31.06
N PHE A 313 9.18 -13.90 31.85
CA PHE A 313 9.28 -13.93 33.31
C PHE A 313 9.39 -15.35 33.90
N LYS A 314 9.17 -16.41 33.11
CA LYS A 314 9.34 -17.81 33.55
C LYS A 314 10.77 -18.31 33.37
N THR A 315 11.57 -17.67 32.50
CA THR A 315 13.00 -17.96 32.29
C THR A 315 13.94 -17.14 33.19
N SER A 316 13.40 -16.37 34.15
CA SER A 316 14.15 -15.56 35.12
C SER A 316 14.10 -16.11 36.55
N LYS A 317 13.77 -17.40 36.71
CA LYS A 317 13.86 -18.17 37.96
C LYS A 317 14.59 -19.47 37.66
#